data_AF-A0A257LSN9-F1
#
_entry.id   AF-A0A257LSN9-F1
#
_cell.length_a   1.000
_cell.length_b   1.000
_cell.length_c   1.000
_cell.angle_alpha   90.00
_cell.angle_beta   90.00
_cell.angle_gamma   90.00
#
_symmetry.space_group_name_H-M   'P 1'
#
loop_
_entity.id
_entity.type
_entity.pdbx_description
1 polymer ?
#
loop_
_entity_poly.entity_id
_entity_poly.type
_entity_poly.pdbx_seq_one_letter_code
_entity_poly.pdbx_strand_id
1 'polypeptide(L)'
;MRRVVKSVILIVFPIVLNSLSLPSARIEGENIVPLDTIKLIAYQNAKALWGAVAMSPPIPYCDMDGNIRAYGFTFAIEKGSFPTYDQILDEIEESKDKWMVEDYASMLISARYDKPPIIRYGRGLGVYYARGERAKNKAIKVLNTTEVKLTRIYYAAPYIVWFEFVSPQGKLMVNPYSLTIKTAEEFEKIRYKVKEKERKRINEPTYKEWLEHIKEQWKRFQRGETLSKSDHFMPDYEMVPYYDWHYGCTPTAAAMVLGFYDNS
;
A
#
# COMPACT_ATOMS: atom_id res chain seq x y z
N MET A 1 39.33 18.94 53.53
CA MET A 1 39.20 18.79 52.07
C MET A 1 37.74 18.46 51.74
N ARG A 2 36.97 19.40 51.17
CA ARG A 2 35.58 19.14 50.71
C ARG A 2 35.63 18.76 49.23
N ARG A 3 35.23 17.54 48.89
CA ARG A 3 35.06 17.09 47.49
C ARG A 3 33.81 17.75 46.92
N VAL A 4 34.00 18.59 45.90
CA VAL A 4 32.91 19.10 45.06
C VAL A 4 32.54 17.98 44.08
N VAL A 5 31.37 17.39 44.26
CA VAL A 5 30.79 16.47 43.28
C VAL A 5 30.18 17.33 42.17
N LYS A 6 30.83 17.36 41.00
CA LYS A 6 30.24 17.96 39.80
C LYS A 6 29.14 17.04 39.30
N SER A 7 27.88 17.42 39.50
CA SER A 7 26.74 16.77 38.86
C SER A 7 26.84 16.97 37.35
N VAL A 8 27.08 15.89 36.61
CA VAL A 8 26.95 15.87 35.16
C VAL A 8 25.45 15.76 34.85
N ILE A 9 24.86 16.85 34.37
CA ILE A 9 23.50 16.83 33.82
C ILE A 9 23.61 16.17 32.44
N LEU A 10 23.20 14.90 32.35
CA LEU A 10 23.00 14.24 31.07
C LEU A 10 21.74 14.84 30.43
N ILE A 11 21.92 15.76 29.48
CA ILE A 11 20.82 16.22 28.64
C ILE A 11 20.54 15.10 27.64
N VAL A 12 19.57 14.25 27.97
CA VAL A 12 19.01 13.29 27.02
C VAL A 12 18.16 14.10 26.05
N PHE A 13 18.71 14.43 24.88
CA PHE A 13 17.87 14.87 23.77
C PHE A 13 16.91 13.71 23.44
N PRO A 14 15.58 13.93 23.41
CA PRO A 14 14.70 12.91 22.88
C PRO A 14 15.14 12.64 21.46
N ILE A 15 15.51 11.38 21.18
CA ILE A 15 15.67 10.91 19.81
C ILE A 15 14.31 11.15 19.18
N VAL A 16 14.22 12.16 18.30
CA VAL A 16 13.04 12.35 17.47
C VAL A 16 12.98 11.10 16.61
N LEU A 17 12.10 10.18 16.96
CA LEU A 17 11.81 8.99 16.15
C LEU A 17 11.40 9.50 14.77
N ASN A 18 12.34 9.38 13.83
CA ASN A 18 12.24 9.91 12.47
C ASN A 18 11.30 9.07 11.58
N SER A 19 10.46 8.24 12.21
CA SER A 19 9.49 7.40 11.54
C SER A 19 8.46 8.25 10.80
N LEU A 20 8.12 7.82 9.59
CA LEU A 20 7.03 8.42 8.83
C LEU A 20 5.74 8.42 9.66
N SER A 21 5.00 9.53 9.66
CA SER A 21 3.75 9.60 10.41
C SER A 21 2.69 8.69 9.79
N LEU A 22 1.95 7.97 10.65
CA LEU A 22 0.82 7.17 10.18
C LEU A 22 -0.26 8.07 9.56
N PRO A 23 -0.73 7.77 8.33
CA PRO A 23 -1.78 8.55 7.70
C PRO A 23 -3.14 8.28 8.37
N SER A 24 -4.08 9.18 8.13
CA SER A 24 -5.45 9.06 8.62
C SER A 24 -6.46 9.10 7.46
N ALA A 25 -7.66 8.59 7.72
CA ALA A 25 -8.82 8.69 6.83
C ALA A 25 -10.08 8.88 7.68
N ARG A 26 -11.10 9.59 7.16
CA ARG A 26 -12.37 9.72 7.87
C ARG A 26 -13.14 8.39 7.80
N ILE A 27 -13.59 7.89 8.95
CA ILE A 27 -14.39 6.67 9.04
C ILE A 27 -15.86 7.09 9.12
N GLU A 28 -16.40 7.49 7.98
CA GLU A 28 -17.76 8.00 7.85
C GLU A 28 -18.42 7.42 6.58
N GLY A 29 -19.74 7.31 6.62
CA GLY A 29 -20.57 6.89 5.49
C GLY A 29 -21.10 5.47 5.60
N GLU A 30 -21.84 5.07 4.58
CA GLU A 30 -22.46 3.75 4.49
C GLU A 30 -21.47 2.69 3.99
N ASN A 31 -21.83 1.42 4.19
CA ASN A 31 -21.08 0.24 3.74
C ASN A 31 -19.68 0.07 4.36
N ILE A 32 -19.37 0.73 5.47
CA ILE A 32 -18.06 0.56 6.13
C ILE A 32 -17.92 -0.84 6.72
N VAL A 33 -16.78 -1.48 6.44
CA VAL A 33 -16.43 -2.79 7.00
C VAL A 33 -15.72 -2.59 8.34
N PRO A 34 -16.11 -3.28 9.42
CA PRO A 34 -15.40 -3.22 10.70
C PRO A 34 -13.92 -3.59 10.54
N LEU A 35 -13.03 -2.81 11.16
CA LEU A 35 -11.58 -3.01 11.02
C LEU A 35 -11.13 -4.42 11.46
N ASP A 36 -11.75 -5.01 12.48
CA ASP A 36 -11.41 -6.35 12.94
C ASP A 36 -11.75 -7.43 11.90
N THR A 37 -12.86 -7.27 11.17
CA THR A 37 -13.19 -8.12 10.01
C THR A 37 -12.12 -8.00 8.93
N ILE A 38 -11.66 -6.78 8.63
CA ILE A 38 -10.62 -6.54 7.62
C ILE A 38 -9.30 -7.19 8.07
N LYS A 39 -8.89 -7.01 9.33
CA LYS A 39 -7.68 -7.62 9.89
C LYS A 39 -7.74 -9.16 9.84
N LEU A 40 -8.89 -9.74 10.19
CA LEU A 40 -9.08 -11.19 10.15
C LEU A 40 -8.90 -11.73 8.72
N ILE A 41 -9.59 -11.13 7.75
CA ILE A 41 -9.48 -11.50 6.33
C ILE A 41 -8.03 -11.34 5.86
N ALA A 42 -7.37 -10.22 6.19
CA ALA A 42 -5.98 -9.97 5.82
C ALA A 42 -5.05 -11.08 6.33
N TYR A 43 -5.17 -11.39 7.63
CA TYR A 43 -4.31 -12.35 8.30
C TYR A 43 -4.54 -13.79 7.80
N GLN A 44 -5.79 -14.20 7.61
CA GLN A 44 -6.12 -15.53 7.08
C GLN A 44 -5.58 -15.72 5.67
N ASN A 45 -5.78 -14.74 4.79
CA ASN A 45 -5.26 -14.79 3.43
C ASN A 45 -3.72 -14.78 3.40
N ALA A 46 -3.09 -13.96 4.26
CA ALA A 46 -1.62 -13.90 4.34
C ALA A 46 -1.03 -15.23 4.83
N LYS A 47 -1.67 -15.88 5.80
CA LYS A 47 -1.29 -17.23 6.24
C LYS A 47 -1.42 -18.28 5.15
N ALA A 48 -2.55 -18.26 4.42
CA ALA A 48 -2.78 -19.21 3.32
C ALA A 48 -1.75 -19.04 2.19
N LEU A 49 -1.35 -17.80 1.87
CA LEU A 49 -0.43 -17.51 0.79
C LEU A 49 1.04 -17.62 1.16
N TRP A 50 1.42 -17.26 2.39
CA TRP A 50 2.84 -17.07 2.75
C TRP A 50 3.25 -17.78 4.04
N GLY A 51 2.37 -18.57 4.64
CA GLY A 51 2.70 -19.37 5.83
C GLY A 51 2.78 -18.53 7.10
N ALA A 52 3.88 -18.68 7.85
CA ALA A 52 4.06 -17.95 9.10
C ALA A 52 4.32 -16.46 8.82
N VAL A 53 3.40 -15.58 9.25
CA VAL A 53 3.49 -14.14 9.02
C VAL A 53 3.22 -13.33 10.29
N ALA A 54 3.93 -12.23 10.43
CA ALA A 54 3.62 -11.16 11.37
C ALA A 54 3.05 -9.95 10.61
N MET A 55 1.92 -9.41 11.07
CA MET A 55 1.18 -8.36 10.35
C MET A 55 1.53 -6.96 10.90
N SER A 56 1.71 -5.99 10.01
CA SER A 56 1.92 -4.59 10.34
C SER A 56 0.68 -3.96 10.99
N PRO A 57 0.82 -2.79 11.63
CA PRO A 57 -0.33 -1.92 11.85
C PRO A 57 -1.08 -1.64 10.53
N PRO A 58 -2.41 -1.49 10.57
CA PRO A 58 -3.20 -1.15 9.39
C PRO A 58 -2.85 0.26 8.92
N ILE A 59 -2.53 0.42 7.64
CA ILE A 59 -2.25 1.72 7.02
C ILE A 59 -3.52 2.21 6.29
N PRO A 60 -4.18 3.30 6.73
CA PRO A 60 -5.37 3.80 6.06
C PRO A 60 -5.09 4.39 4.68
N TYR A 61 -5.91 4.01 3.70
CA TYR A 61 -5.99 4.63 2.38
C TYR A 61 -7.37 5.26 2.21
N CYS A 62 -7.41 6.53 1.83
CA CYS A 62 -8.65 7.25 1.63
C CYS A 62 -9.04 7.38 0.15
N ASP A 63 -10.33 7.56 -0.10
CA ASP A 63 -10.82 8.02 -1.39
C ASP A 63 -10.40 9.48 -1.64
N MET A 64 -10.79 9.99 -2.79
CA MET A 64 -10.48 11.34 -3.24
C MET A 64 -11.07 12.44 -2.34
N ASP A 65 -12.09 12.15 -1.56
CA ASP A 65 -12.70 13.09 -0.61
C ASP A 65 -12.07 13.01 0.79
N GLY A 66 -11.28 11.98 1.07
CA GLY A 66 -10.59 11.77 2.35
C GLY A 66 -11.29 10.75 3.27
N ASN A 67 -12.32 10.06 2.78
CA ASN A 67 -13.01 9.00 3.54
C ASN A 67 -12.29 7.67 3.35
N ILE A 68 -12.40 6.77 4.33
CA ILE A 68 -11.74 5.47 4.29
C ILE A 68 -12.21 4.66 3.07
N ARG A 69 -11.24 4.13 2.32
CA ARG A 69 -11.48 3.29 1.14
C ARG A 69 -10.88 1.91 1.29
N ALA A 70 -9.71 1.82 1.92
CA ALA A 70 -8.97 0.58 2.10
C ALA A 70 -8.00 0.67 3.27
N TYR A 71 -7.53 -0.49 3.74
CA TYR A 71 -6.39 -0.62 4.62
C TYR A 71 -5.30 -1.43 3.92
N GLY A 72 -4.07 -0.91 3.96
CA GLY A 72 -2.87 -1.62 3.58
C GLY A 72 -2.29 -2.37 4.77
N PHE A 73 -1.91 -3.62 4.56
CA PHE A 73 -1.19 -4.45 5.50
C PHE A 73 0.11 -4.92 4.84
N THR A 74 1.21 -4.85 5.58
CA THR A 74 2.46 -5.49 5.21
C THR A 74 2.69 -6.64 6.17
N PHE A 75 3.27 -7.73 5.67
CA PHE A 75 3.49 -8.96 6.40
C PHE A 75 4.97 -9.28 6.35
N ALA A 76 5.58 -9.47 7.52
CA ALA A 76 6.92 -10.03 7.64
C ALA A 76 6.79 -11.55 7.68
N ILE A 77 7.47 -12.24 6.77
CA ILE A 77 7.40 -13.69 6.59
C ILE A 77 8.46 -14.33 7.49
N GLU A 78 8.07 -15.28 8.32
CA GLU A 78 8.94 -16.05 9.22
C GLU A 78 9.75 -15.25 10.28
N LYS A 79 9.53 -13.93 10.42
CA LYS A 79 10.25 -13.07 11.38
C LYS A 79 9.72 -13.07 12.82
N GLY A 80 8.63 -13.78 13.12
CA GLY A 80 7.99 -13.87 14.45
C GLY A 80 7.29 -12.59 14.95
N SER A 81 7.81 -11.41 14.63
CA SER A 81 7.20 -10.10 14.90
C SER A 81 7.35 -9.18 13.69
N PHE A 82 6.48 -8.16 13.58
CA PHE A 82 6.59 -7.18 12.50
C PHE A 82 7.65 -6.12 12.87
N PRO A 83 8.67 -5.89 12.04
CA PRO A 83 9.74 -4.94 12.35
C PRO A 83 9.27 -3.49 12.46
N THR A 84 10.07 -2.65 13.13
CA THR A 84 9.81 -1.21 13.21
C THR A 84 10.05 -0.53 11.86
N TYR A 85 9.57 0.71 11.71
CA TYR A 85 9.79 1.46 10.46
C TYR A 85 11.27 1.61 10.13
N ASP A 86 12.10 1.96 11.11
CA ASP A 86 13.54 2.19 10.93
C ASP A 86 14.26 0.88 10.57
N GLN A 87 13.91 -0.24 11.21
CA GLN A 87 14.44 -1.56 10.84
C GLN A 87 14.10 -1.91 9.38
N ILE A 88 12.89 -1.59 8.93
CA ILE A 88 12.51 -1.82 7.52
C ILE A 88 13.32 -0.91 6.58
N LEU A 89 13.66 0.32 6.98
CA LEU A 89 14.50 1.19 6.16
C LEU A 89 15.91 0.62 6.02
N ASP A 90 16.50 0.14 7.11
CA ASP A 90 17.82 -0.51 7.10
C ASP A 90 17.81 -1.72 6.14
N GLU A 91 16.80 -2.58 6.23
CA GLU A 91 16.65 -3.73 5.32
C GLU A 91 16.45 -3.32 3.84
N ILE A 92 15.78 -2.19 3.57
CA ILE A 92 15.66 -1.65 2.20
C ILE A 92 17.02 -1.17 1.67
N GLU A 93 17.86 -0.60 2.53
CA GLU A 93 19.19 -0.13 2.15
C GLU A 93 20.15 -1.28 1.85
N GLU A 94 20.06 -2.36 2.63
CA GLU A 94 20.83 -3.59 2.45
C GLU A 94 20.35 -4.43 1.25
N SER A 95 19.07 -4.34 0.89
CA SER A 95 18.50 -5.10 -0.23
C SER A 95 19.04 -4.64 -1.59
N LYS A 96 19.42 -5.61 -2.42
CA LYS A 96 19.73 -5.38 -3.84
C LYS A 96 18.52 -4.87 -4.63
N ASP A 97 17.33 -5.35 -4.27
CA ASP A 97 16.06 -4.87 -4.83
C ASP A 97 15.28 -4.06 -3.78
N LYS A 98 15.28 -2.75 -3.96
CA LYS A 98 14.59 -1.79 -3.08
C LYS A 98 13.06 -1.82 -3.22
N TRP A 99 12.51 -2.68 -4.08
CA TRP A 99 11.08 -2.94 -4.25
C TRP A 99 10.64 -4.28 -3.66
N MET A 100 11.49 -5.29 -3.73
CA MET A 100 11.18 -6.66 -3.36
C MET A 100 12.14 -7.16 -2.29
N VAL A 101 12.04 -6.59 -1.09
CA VAL A 101 12.66 -7.21 0.09
C VAL A 101 11.93 -8.53 0.33
N GLU A 102 12.61 -9.65 0.05
CA GLU A 102 12.02 -10.98 -0.20
C GLU A 102 11.18 -11.52 0.97
N ASP A 103 11.54 -11.11 2.19
CA ASP A 103 10.91 -11.51 3.44
C ASP A 103 9.60 -10.78 3.76
N TYR A 104 9.08 -10.01 2.81
CA TYR A 104 7.82 -9.32 2.97
C TYR A 104 6.78 -9.67 1.92
N ALA A 105 5.54 -9.47 2.29
CA ALA A 105 4.41 -9.42 1.39
C ALA A 105 3.47 -8.30 1.82
N SER A 106 2.54 -7.91 0.94
CA SER A 106 1.56 -6.89 1.26
C SER A 106 0.19 -7.18 0.67
N MET A 107 -0.84 -6.63 1.31
CA MET A 107 -2.21 -6.65 0.85
C MET A 107 -2.85 -5.27 1.01
N LEU A 108 -3.69 -4.91 0.05
CA LEU A 108 -4.61 -3.79 0.14
C LEU A 108 -6.03 -4.34 0.13
N ILE A 109 -6.74 -4.16 1.23
CA ILE A 109 -8.09 -4.70 1.45
C ILE A 109 -9.06 -3.54 1.56
N SER A 110 -10.20 -3.62 0.88
CA SER A 110 -11.18 -2.56 0.95
C SER A 110 -11.79 -2.43 2.34
N ALA A 111 -12.10 -1.19 2.72
CA ALA A 111 -12.84 -0.87 3.92
C ALA A 111 -14.35 -0.68 3.65
N ARG A 112 -14.83 -1.07 2.45
CA ARG A 112 -16.22 -0.85 2.02
C ARG A 112 -16.85 -2.09 1.39
N TYR A 113 -18.06 -2.44 1.82
CA TYR A 113 -18.87 -3.53 1.27
C TYR A 113 -19.33 -3.27 -0.18
N ASP A 114 -19.26 -2.03 -0.66
CA ASP A 114 -19.60 -1.64 -2.04
C ASP A 114 -18.38 -1.64 -2.99
N LYS A 115 -17.24 -2.19 -2.54
CA LYS A 115 -16.01 -2.37 -3.32
C LYS A 115 -15.50 -3.81 -3.18
N PRO A 116 -14.69 -4.31 -4.13
CA PRO A 116 -14.09 -5.64 -4.01
C PRO A 116 -13.26 -5.78 -2.72
N PRO A 117 -13.39 -6.90 -1.99
CA PRO A 117 -12.73 -7.10 -0.69
C PRO A 117 -11.21 -7.05 -0.78
N ILE A 118 -10.61 -7.81 -1.69
CA ILE A 118 -9.16 -7.79 -1.91
C ILE A 118 -8.87 -6.95 -3.17
N ILE A 119 -8.19 -5.82 -2.99
CA ILE A 119 -7.87 -4.89 -4.07
C ILE A 119 -6.54 -5.28 -4.73
N ARG A 120 -5.55 -5.66 -3.92
CA ARG A 120 -4.21 -6.03 -4.37
C ARG A 120 -3.52 -6.89 -3.32
N TYR A 121 -2.68 -7.82 -3.75
CA TYR A 121 -1.71 -8.48 -2.88
C TYR A 121 -0.47 -8.89 -3.70
N GLY A 122 0.63 -9.21 -3.02
CA GLY A 122 1.85 -9.70 -3.65
C GLY A 122 3.04 -9.72 -2.71
N ARG A 123 4.16 -10.27 -3.18
CA ARG A 123 5.47 -10.18 -2.50
C ARG A 123 5.97 -8.73 -2.47
N GLY A 124 6.80 -8.44 -1.47
CA GLY A 124 7.37 -7.13 -1.22
C GLY A 124 6.57 -6.27 -0.25
N LEU A 125 7.21 -5.16 0.16
CA LEU A 125 6.69 -4.22 1.14
C LEU A 125 5.47 -3.44 0.59
N GLY A 126 4.53 -3.11 1.49
CA GLY A 126 3.48 -2.16 1.16
C GLY A 126 4.04 -0.78 0.82
N VAL A 127 3.35 -0.02 -0.03
CA VAL A 127 3.83 1.26 -0.59
C VAL A 127 4.26 2.26 0.49
N TYR A 128 3.59 2.27 1.64
CA TYR A 128 3.95 3.11 2.79
C TYR A 128 5.38 2.87 3.27
N TYR A 129 5.78 1.61 3.43
CA TYR A 129 7.14 1.24 3.84
C TYR A 129 8.12 1.36 2.67
N ALA A 130 7.75 0.83 1.49
CA ALA A 130 8.64 0.77 0.33
C ALA A 130 9.01 2.15 -0.27
N ARG A 131 8.14 3.15 -0.11
CA ARG A 131 8.26 4.46 -0.80
C ARG A 131 8.11 5.67 0.12
N GLY A 132 7.67 5.46 1.36
CA GLY A 132 7.38 6.52 2.32
C GLY A 132 8.53 7.48 2.53
N GLU A 133 9.70 6.97 2.88
CA GLU A 133 10.86 7.81 3.18
C GLU A 133 11.35 8.59 1.96
N ARG A 134 11.34 7.97 0.77
CA ARG A 134 11.69 8.67 -0.48
C ARG A 134 10.71 9.79 -0.81
N ALA A 135 9.41 9.54 -0.63
CA ALA A 135 8.38 10.54 -0.86
C ALA A 135 8.46 11.68 0.16
N LYS A 136 8.73 11.36 1.44
CA LYS A 136 8.98 12.32 2.53
C LYS A 136 10.17 13.21 2.21
N ASN A 137 11.32 12.64 1.85
CA ASN A 137 12.54 13.38 1.50
C ASN A 137 12.33 14.28 0.28
N LYS A 138 11.54 13.83 -0.70
CA LYS A 138 11.15 14.65 -1.84
C LYS A 138 10.26 15.83 -1.43
N ALA A 139 9.31 15.63 -0.51
CA ALA A 139 8.46 16.69 0.02
C ALA A 139 9.24 17.72 0.85
N ILE A 140 10.13 17.26 1.75
CA ILE A 140 11.05 18.10 2.55
C ILE A 140 11.83 19.04 1.64
N LYS A 141 12.45 18.51 0.58
CA LYS A 141 13.23 19.29 -0.39
C LYS A 141 12.41 20.37 -1.10
N VAL A 142 11.15 20.07 -1.48
CA VAL A 142 10.32 21.01 -2.23
C VAL A 142 9.63 22.04 -1.36
N LEU A 143 9.22 21.67 -0.15
CA LEU A 143 8.67 22.60 0.83
C LEU A 143 9.76 23.44 1.53
N ASN A 144 11.03 23.17 1.23
CA ASN A 144 12.20 23.82 1.83
C ASN A 144 12.08 23.86 3.37
N THR A 145 11.86 22.69 3.95
CA THR A 145 11.64 22.50 5.39
C THR A 145 12.48 21.32 5.87
N THR A 146 12.63 21.17 7.19
CA THR A 146 13.29 20.02 7.81
C THR A 146 12.32 18.90 8.14
N GLU A 147 11.02 19.20 8.24
CA GLU A 147 10.01 18.24 8.67
C GLU A 147 8.71 18.37 7.87
N VAL A 148 8.11 17.22 7.57
CA VAL A 148 6.81 17.09 6.94
C VAL A 148 6.02 15.97 7.63
N LYS A 149 4.71 16.13 7.69
CA LYS A 149 3.79 15.09 8.18
C LYS A 149 3.03 14.49 7.01
N LEU A 150 3.08 13.16 6.87
CA LEU A 150 2.16 12.42 6.01
C LEU A 150 0.78 12.39 6.68
N THR A 151 -0.19 13.11 6.10
CA THR A 151 -1.54 13.21 6.68
C THR A 151 -2.51 12.21 6.07
N ARG A 152 -2.38 11.91 4.78
CA ARG A 152 -3.28 11.04 4.02
C ARG A 152 -2.54 10.26 2.94
N ILE A 153 -3.06 9.08 2.63
CA ILE A 153 -2.74 8.37 1.40
C ILE A 153 -4.02 8.23 0.58
N TYR A 154 -4.12 9.00 -0.50
CA TYR A 154 -5.22 8.91 -1.44
C TYR A 154 -5.03 7.72 -2.38
N TYR A 155 -6.09 6.92 -2.58
CA TYR A 155 -6.12 5.79 -3.51
C TYR A 155 -7.39 5.85 -4.36
N ALA A 156 -7.24 5.94 -5.68
CA ALA A 156 -8.36 5.79 -6.60
C ALA A 156 -8.35 4.44 -7.32
N ALA A 157 -7.17 4.05 -7.81
CA ALA A 157 -6.94 2.88 -8.64
C ALA A 157 -5.45 2.50 -8.58
N PRO A 158 -5.03 1.36 -9.15
CA PRO A 158 -3.61 1.04 -9.31
C PRO A 158 -2.83 2.22 -9.90
N TYR A 159 -1.69 2.55 -9.30
CA TYR A 159 -0.81 3.67 -9.64
C TYR A 159 -1.39 5.10 -9.47
N ILE A 160 -2.70 5.25 -9.29
CA ILE A 160 -3.35 6.51 -8.91
C ILE A 160 -3.36 6.60 -7.37
N VAL A 161 -2.16 6.81 -6.83
CA VAL A 161 -1.89 6.92 -5.39
C VAL A 161 -1.15 8.23 -5.11
N TRP A 162 -1.55 8.94 -4.06
CA TRP A 162 -0.94 10.22 -3.69
C TRP A 162 -0.76 10.32 -2.19
N PHE A 163 0.46 10.63 -1.77
CA PHE A 163 0.82 10.89 -0.38
C PHE A 163 0.68 12.39 -0.13
N GLU A 164 -0.17 12.78 0.82
CA GLU A 164 -0.36 14.16 1.23
C GLU A 164 0.65 14.51 2.32
N PHE A 165 1.58 15.41 2.01
CA PHE A 165 2.55 15.93 2.98
C PHE A 165 2.19 17.36 3.35
N VAL A 166 2.17 17.63 4.65
CA VAL A 166 1.88 18.95 5.23
C VAL A 166 3.07 19.41 6.08
N SER A 167 3.43 20.68 5.93
CA SER A 167 4.36 21.41 6.80
C SER A 167 3.84 22.82 7.07
N PRO A 168 4.47 23.61 7.95
CA PRO A 168 4.14 25.02 8.12
C PRO A 168 4.26 25.86 6.82
N GLN A 169 5.13 25.43 5.90
CA GLN A 169 5.36 26.09 4.61
C GLN A 169 4.28 25.77 3.57
N GLY A 170 3.46 24.73 3.81
CA GLY A 170 2.34 24.41 2.94
C GLY A 170 2.08 22.92 2.83
N LYS A 171 1.39 22.57 1.74
CA LYS A 171 0.93 21.20 1.48
C LYS A 171 1.15 20.84 0.02
N LEU A 172 1.60 19.61 -0.21
CA LEU A 172 1.74 19.04 -1.55
C LEU A 172 1.39 17.55 -1.56
N MET A 173 1.23 17.02 -2.76
CA MET A 173 0.97 15.60 -2.99
C MET A 173 2.15 15.01 -3.75
N VAL A 174 2.62 13.85 -3.30
CA VAL A 174 3.68 13.09 -3.97
C VAL A 174 3.11 11.77 -4.46
N ASN A 175 3.29 11.46 -5.74
CA ASN A 175 3.01 10.11 -6.22
C ASN A 175 4.16 9.18 -5.78
N PRO A 176 3.91 8.13 -4.97
CA PRO A 176 5.00 7.33 -4.40
C PRO A 176 5.74 6.48 -5.43
N TYR A 177 5.15 6.23 -6.61
CA TYR A 177 5.77 5.43 -7.67
C TYR A 177 6.66 6.27 -8.58
N SER A 178 6.14 7.41 -9.07
CA SER A 178 6.87 8.28 -10.00
C SER A 178 7.63 9.44 -9.33
N LEU A 179 7.41 9.66 -8.02
CA LEU A 179 7.91 10.81 -7.26
C LEU A 179 7.54 12.17 -7.86
N THR A 180 6.51 12.20 -8.71
CA THR A 180 5.95 13.44 -9.24
C THR A 180 5.22 14.18 -8.13
N ILE A 181 5.29 15.51 -8.20
CA ILE A 181 4.69 16.41 -7.20
C ILE A 181 3.51 17.13 -7.83
N LYS A 182 2.48 17.32 -7.02
CA LYS A 182 1.33 18.16 -7.31
C LYS A 182 1.09 19.14 -6.19
N THR A 183 0.83 20.40 -6.52
CA THR A 183 0.28 21.37 -5.56
C THR A 183 -1.15 20.99 -5.20
N ALA A 184 -1.70 21.62 -4.15
CA ALA A 184 -3.10 21.44 -3.76
C ALA A 184 -4.07 21.69 -4.93
N GLU A 185 -3.82 22.73 -5.72
CA GLU A 185 -4.64 23.10 -6.87
C GLU A 185 -4.54 22.09 -8.02
N GLU A 186 -3.33 21.63 -8.35
CA GLU A 186 -3.16 20.62 -9.40
C GLU A 186 -3.79 19.28 -9.02
N PHE A 187 -3.70 18.91 -7.75
CA PHE A 187 -4.35 17.69 -7.25
C PHE A 187 -5.87 17.78 -7.30
N GLU A 188 -6.46 18.97 -7.11
CA GLU A 188 -7.91 19.15 -7.27
C GLU A 188 -8.38 18.83 -8.69
N LYS A 189 -7.57 19.14 -9.71
CA LYS A 189 -7.84 18.76 -11.11
C LYS A 189 -7.84 17.23 -11.30
N ILE A 190 -6.94 16.53 -10.61
CA ILE A 190 -6.89 15.05 -10.60
C ILE A 190 -8.13 14.49 -9.86
N ARG A 191 -8.42 15.04 -8.68
CA ARG A 191 -9.59 14.69 -7.87
C ARG A 191 -10.88 14.77 -8.67
N TYR A 192 -11.10 15.89 -9.35
CA TYR A 192 -12.27 16.11 -10.20
C TYR A 192 -12.42 15.02 -11.27
N LYS A 193 -11.34 14.74 -12.02
CA LYS A 193 -11.35 13.72 -13.10
C LYS A 193 -11.64 12.32 -12.57
N VAL A 194 -11.07 11.96 -11.41
CA VAL A 194 -11.34 10.67 -10.77
C VAL A 194 -12.81 10.57 -10.36
N LYS A 195 -13.34 11.59 -9.70
CA LYS A 195 -14.75 11.62 -9.26
C LYS A 195 -15.71 11.57 -10.44
N GLU A 196 -15.38 12.23 -11.55
CA GLU A 196 -16.18 12.17 -12.77
C GLU A 196 -16.24 10.74 -13.34
N LYS A 197 -15.11 10.03 -13.38
CA LYS A 197 -15.06 8.62 -13.80
C LYS A 197 -15.86 7.71 -12.86
N GLU A 198 -15.76 7.92 -11.55
CA GLU A 198 -16.55 7.14 -10.58
C GLU A 198 -18.05 7.37 -10.75
N ARG A 199 -18.49 8.62 -10.97
CA ARG A 199 -19.90 8.94 -11.26
C ARG A 199 -20.40 8.25 -12.54
N LYS A 200 -19.60 8.28 -13.61
CA LYS A 200 -19.93 7.60 -14.86
C LYS A 200 -20.12 6.10 -14.65
N ARG A 201 -19.21 5.46 -13.92
CA ARG A 201 -19.29 4.02 -13.60
C ARG A 201 -20.55 3.66 -12.80
N ILE A 202 -20.94 4.47 -11.83
CA ILE A 202 -22.14 4.22 -11.01
C ILE A 202 -23.41 4.23 -11.87
N ASN A 203 -23.41 5.01 -12.96
CA ASN A 203 -24.54 5.13 -13.88
C ASN A 203 -24.52 4.08 -15.01
N GLU A 204 -23.54 3.17 -15.05
CA GLU A 204 -23.51 2.10 -16.04
C GLU A 204 -24.60 1.05 -15.74
N PRO A 205 -25.31 0.52 -16.76
CA PRO A 205 -26.38 -0.47 -16.55
C PRO A 205 -25.93 -1.72 -15.77
N THR A 206 -24.67 -2.12 -15.93
CA THR A 206 -24.06 -3.30 -15.29
C THR A 206 -23.64 -3.04 -13.84
N TYR A 207 -23.74 -1.80 -13.34
CA TYR A 207 -23.25 -1.44 -12.00
C TYR A 207 -23.97 -2.22 -10.89
N LYS A 208 -25.27 -2.48 -11.05
CA LYS A 208 -26.06 -3.27 -10.09
C LYS A 208 -25.56 -4.71 -10.00
N GLU A 209 -25.33 -5.36 -11.14
CA GLU A 209 -24.80 -6.73 -11.21
C GLU A 209 -23.39 -6.81 -10.60
N TRP A 210 -22.56 -5.80 -10.86
CA TRP A 210 -21.23 -5.68 -10.26
C TRP A 210 -21.28 -5.55 -8.73
N LEU A 211 -22.24 -4.79 -8.19
CA LEU A 211 -22.43 -4.69 -6.73
C LEU A 211 -22.89 -6.01 -6.10
N GLU A 212 -23.78 -6.77 -6.75
CA GLU A 212 -24.18 -8.09 -6.26
C GLU A 212 -23.01 -9.08 -6.28
N HIS A 213 -22.18 -9.05 -7.33
CA HIS A 213 -20.95 -9.83 -7.39
C HIS A 213 -20.01 -9.49 -6.22
N ILE A 214 -19.84 -8.20 -5.91
CA ILE A 214 -19.02 -7.76 -4.78
C ILE A 214 -19.56 -8.24 -3.43
N LYS A 215 -20.87 -8.16 -3.23
CA LYS A 215 -21.50 -8.65 -1.99
C LYS A 215 -21.24 -10.14 -1.81
N GLU A 216 -21.31 -10.93 -2.88
CA GLU A 216 -21.00 -12.35 -2.81
C GLU A 216 -19.51 -12.61 -2.51
N GLN A 217 -18.60 -11.83 -3.11
CA GLN A 217 -17.17 -11.90 -2.74
C GLN A 217 -16.95 -11.60 -1.25
N TRP A 218 -17.60 -10.58 -0.69
CA TRP A 218 -17.52 -10.31 0.74
C TRP A 218 -18.02 -11.47 1.59
N LYS A 219 -19.17 -12.06 1.25
CA LYS A 219 -19.70 -13.24 1.95
C LYS A 219 -18.75 -14.43 1.91
N ARG A 220 -18.07 -14.65 0.79
CA ARG A 220 -17.04 -15.70 0.65
C ARG A 220 -15.90 -15.52 1.65
N PHE A 221 -15.27 -14.35 1.68
CA PHE A 221 -14.20 -14.06 2.64
C PHE A 221 -14.68 -14.05 4.10
N GLN A 222 -15.89 -13.58 4.38
CA GLN A 222 -16.48 -13.63 5.72
C GLN A 222 -16.78 -15.05 6.21
N ARG A 223 -17.02 -16.00 5.30
CA ARG A 223 -17.12 -17.44 5.60
C ARG A 223 -15.75 -18.11 5.78
N GLY A 224 -14.65 -17.35 5.67
CA GLY A 224 -13.30 -17.86 5.82
C GLY A 224 -12.68 -18.42 4.55
N GLU A 225 -13.25 -18.15 3.38
CA GLU A 225 -12.58 -18.47 2.12
C GLU A 225 -11.27 -17.67 2.02
N THR A 226 -10.19 -18.34 1.67
CA THR A 226 -8.87 -17.72 1.48
C THR A 226 -8.46 -17.78 0.02
N LEU A 227 -7.65 -16.81 -0.39
CA LEU A 227 -6.87 -16.88 -1.61
C LEU A 227 -6.01 -18.14 -1.57
N SER A 228 -5.97 -18.85 -2.68
CA SER A 228 -4.97 -19.87 -2.94
C SER A 228 -3.80 -19.23 -3.70
N LYS A 229 -2.60 -19.77 -3.53
CA LYS A 229 -1.60 -19.64 -4.59
C LYS A 229 -2.22 -20.34 -5.80
N SER A 230 -2.55 -19.59 -6.84
CA SER A 230 -2.87 -20.22 -8.13
C SER A 230 -1.57 -20.76 -8.72
N ASP A 231 -1.01 -21.79 -8.10
CA ASP A 231 0.05 -22.60 -8.67
C ASP A 231 -0.63 -23.48 -9.73
N HIS A 232 -0.85 -22.91 -10.92
CA HIS A 232 -1.08 -23.75 -12.07
C HIS A 232 0.27 -24.36 -12.44
N PHE A 233 0.43 -25.67 -12.19
CA PHE A 233 1.49 -26.43 -12.82
C PHE A 233 1.34 -26.25 -14.33
N MET A 234 2.27 -25.52 -14.94
CA MET A 234 2.35 -25.37 -16.38
C MET A 234 3.33 -26.43 -16.87
N PRO A 235 2.85 -27.58 -17.38
CA PRO A 235 3.74 -28.52 -18.05
C PRO A 235 4.48 -27.77 -19.16
N ASP A 236 5.72 -28.19 -19.41
CA ASP A 236 6.53 -27.61 -20.49
C ASP A 236 6.87 -26.12 -20.31
N TYR A 237 7.05 -25.65 -19.07
CA TYR A 237 7.35 -24.24 -18.78
C TYR A 237 8.58 -23.69 -19.51
N GLU A 238 9.52 -24.56 -19.90
CA GLU A 238 10.68 -24.22 -20.72
C GLU A 238 10.30 -23.71 -22.12
N MET A 239 9.08 -24.00 -22.59
CA MET A 239 8.52 -23.48 -23.84
C MET A 239 8.05 -22.03 -23.70
N VAL A 240 7.91 -21.47 -22.49
CA VAL A 240 7.63 -20.03 -22.33
C VAL A 240 8.92 -19.24 -22.51
N PRO A 241 9.04 -18.45 -23.60
CA PRO A 241 10.21 -17.63 -23.79
C PRO A 241 10.29 -16.55 -22.71
N TYR A 242 11.50 -16.34 -22.18
CA TYR A 242 11.78 -15.22 -21.30
C TYR A 242 11.78 -13.93 -22.11
N TYR A 243 10.81 -13.05 -21.85
CA TYR A 243 10.80 -11.70 -22.39
C TYR A 243 11.35 -10.74 -21.35
N ASP A 244 12.40 -10.00 -21.70
CA ASP A 244 12.81 -8.85 -20.92
C ASP A 244 11.63 -7.89 -20.79
N TRP A 245 11.33 -7.48 -19.56
CA TRP A 245 10.09 -6.78 -19.23
C TRP A 245 10.03 -5.43 -19.95
N HIS A 246 9.42 -5.40 -21.13
CA HIS A 246 9.24 -4.23 -21.94
C HIS A 246 7.74 -4.15 -22.27
N TYR A 247 7.12 -2.98 -22.01
CA TYR A 247 5.70 -2.65 -22.31
C TYR A 247 4.61 -3.01 -21.27
N GLY A 248 4.94 -3.63 -20.14
CA GLY A 248 4.04 -3.75 -18.98
C GLY A 248 3.37 -5.12 -18.82
N CYS A 249 2.65 -5.31 -17.69
CA CYS A 249 2.22 -6.65 -17.24
C CYS A 249 1.35 -7.40 -18.26
N THR A 250 0.42 -6.71 -18.92
CA THR A 250 -0.52 -7.31 -19.89
C THR A 250 0.16 -7.77 -21.18
N PRO A 251 0.95 -6.93 -21.90
CA PRO A 251 1.64 -7.40 -23.11
C PRO A 251 2.74 -8.41 -22.81
N THR A 252 3.46 -8.29 -21.68
CA THR A 252 4.44 -9.32 -21.29
C THR A 252 3.75 -10.65 -20.99
N ALA A 253 2.64 -10.65 -20.23
CA ALA A 253 1.88 -11.88 -19.97
C ALA A 253 1.30 -12.47 -21.27
N ALA A 254 0.75 -11.65 -22.15
CA ALA A 254 0.23 -12.11 -23.44
C ALA A 254 1.34 -12.69 -24.34
N ALA A 255 2.50 -12.04 -24.41
CA ALA A 255 3.65 -12.53 -25.17
C ALA A 255 4.15 -13.88 -24.63
N MET A 256 4.25 -14.02 -23.31
CA MET A 256 4.63 -15.29 -22.67
C MET A 256 3.64 -16.41 -22.99
N VAL A 257 2.33 -16.15 -22.95
CA VAL A 257 1.29 -17.12 -23.28
C VAL A 257 1.30 -17.47 -24.78
N LEU A 258 1.43 -16.49 -25.67
CA LEU A 258 1.49 -16.75 -27.11
C LEU A 258 2.78 -17.48 -27.50
N GLY A 259 3.92 -17.09 -26.93
CA GLY A 259 5.21 -17.74 -27.16
C GLY A 259 5.25 -19.19 -26.68
N PHE A 260 4.49 -19.53 -25.64
CA PHE A 260 4.28 -20.94 -25.26
C PHE A 260 3.69 -21.75 -26.41
N TYR A 261 2.60 -21.27 -27.02
CA TYR A 261 1.93 -21.97 -28.12
C TYR A 261 2.75 -22.00 -29.42
N ASP A 262 3.59 -21.00 -29.66
CA ASP A 262 4.51 -21.00 -30.82
C ASP A 262 5.65 -22.03 -30.66
N ASN A 263 6.02 -22.34 -29.42
CA ASN A 263 7.08 -23.30 -29.07
C ASN A 263 6.55 -24.72 -28.74
N SER A 264 5.23 -24.92 -28.74
CA SER A 264 4.53 -26.19 -28.48
C SER A 264 4.38 -27.06 -29.72
#